data_AF-A0A2S9GRX2-F1
#
_entry.id   AF-A0A2S9GRX2-F1
#
_cell.length_a   1.000
_cell.length_b   1.000
_cell.length_c   1.000
_cell.angle_alpha   90.00
_cell.angle_beta   90.00
_cell.angle_gamma   90.00
#
_symmetry.space_group_name_H-M   'P 1'
#
loop_
_entity.id
_entity.type
_entity.pdbx_description
1 polymer ?
#
loop_
_entity_poly.entity_id
_entity_poly.type
_entity_poly.pdbx_seq_one_letter_code
_entity_poly.pdbx_strand_id
1 'polypeptide(L)' 'ALWGFGRTTINEEPALHCKLVDCDGSPEAVRALATLLATPVDEPEIALRQGKLLASRLLPWARSGHLT' A
#
# COMPACT_ATOMS: atom_id res chain seq x y z
N ALA A 1 -9.34 0.47 -11.55
CA ALA A 1 -9.48 1.94 -11.63
C ALA A 1 -9.07 2.66 -10.33
N LEU A 2 -9.53 2.20 -9.16
CA LEU A 2 -9.34 2.90 -7.87
C LEU A 2 -7.90 3.29 -7.53
N TRP A 3 -6.92 2.43 -7.79
CA TRP A 3 -5.50 2.72 -7.53
C TRP A 3 -4.92 3.88 -8.34
N GLY A 4 -5.38 4.07 -9.59
CA GLY A 4 -4.96 5.22 -10.39
C GLY A 4 -5.53 6.52 -9.79
N PHE A 5 -6.82 6.50 -9.47
CA PHE A 5 -7.50 7.63 -8.83
C PHE A 5 -6.89 8.00 -7.47
N GLY A 6 -6.67 7.02 -6.59
CA GLY A 6 -6.10 7.27 -5.28
C GLY A 6 -4.69 7.86 -5.34
N ARG A 7 -3.86 7.46 -6.30
CA ARG A 7 -2.55 8.09 -6.55
C ARG A 7 -2.69 9.56 -6.95
N THR A 8 -3.67 9.90 -7.77
CA THR A 8 -4.00 11.29 -8.10
C THR A 8 -4.42 12.06 -6.84
N THR A 9 -5.34 11.53 -6.04
CA THR A 9 -5.77 12.17 -4.79
C THR A 9 -4.63 12.40 -3.81
N ILE A 10 -3.73 11.42 -3.63
CA ILE A 10 -2.56 11.54 -2.76
C ILE A 10 -1.63 12.68 -3.21
N ASN A 11 -1.43 12.83 -4.51
CA ASN A 11 -0.54 13.85 -5.08
C ASN A 11 -1.18 15.25 -5.11
N GLU A 12 -2.48 15.33 -5.39
CA GLU A 12 -3.19 16.61 -5.54
C GLU A 12 -3.66 17.19 -4.21
N GLU A 13 -3.98 16.35 -3.22
CA GLU A 13 -4.46 16.76 -1.90
C GLU A 13 -3.62 16.18 -0.74
N PRO A 14 -2.32 16.54 -0.61
CA PRO A 14 -1.45 15.95 0.42
C PRO A 14 -1.95 16.15 1.85
N ALA A 15 -2.72 17.21 2.12
CA ALA A 15 -3.30 17.52 3.43
C ALA A 15 -4.32 16.49 3.93
N LEU A 16 -4.88 15.67 3.03
CA LEU A 16 -5.81 14.59 3.40
C LEU A 16 -5.09 13.34 3.92
N HIS A 17 -3.77 13.26 3.74
CA HIS A 17 -2.92 12.15 4.20
C HIS A 17 -3.47 10.77 3.77
N CYS A 18 -4.07 10.72 2.58
CA CYS A 18 -4.65 9.50 2.03
C CYS A 18 -3.59 8.41 1.85
N LYS A 19 -4.00 7.15 2.03
CA LYS A 19 -3.18 5.96 1.77
C LYS A 19 -4.02 4.92 1.06
N LEU A 20 -3.39 4.14 0.20
CA LEU A 20 -3.97 2.98 -0.47
C LEU A 20 -3.52 1.72 0.25
N VAL A 21 -4.48 0.92 0.72
CA VAL A 21 -4.23 -0.35 1.40
C VAL A 21 -5.07 -1.44 0.75
N ASP A 22 -4.42 -2.52 0.31
CA ASP A 22 -5.09 -3.69 -0.25
C ASP A 22 -4.86 -4.92 0.62
N CYS A 23 -5.95 -5.52 1.07
CA CYS A 23 -5.96 -6.61 2.04
C CYS A 23 -6.28 -7.95 1.37
N ASP A 24 -5.68 -9.03 1.85
CA ASP A 24 -5.96 -10.40 1.36
C ASP A 24 -7.27 -11.02 1.85
N GLY A 25 -8.06 -10.29 2.65
CA GLY A 25 -9.32 -10.76 3.22
C GLY A 25 -9.16 -11.75 4.39
N SER A 26 -7.94 -11.99 4.87
CA SER A 26 -7.72 -12.82 6.06
C SER A 26 -8.30 -12.15 7.33
N PRO A 27 -8.71 -12.94 8.34
CA PRO A 27 -9.10 -12.38 9.64
C PRO A 27 -8.01 -11.51 10.28
N GLU A 28 -6.74 -11.86 10.05
CA GLU A 28 -5.57 -11.12 10.49
C GLU A 28 -5.50 -9.72 9.88
N ALA A 29 -6.03 -9.55 8.66
CA ALA A 29 -5.96 -8.29 7.94
C ALA A 29 -6.67 -7.16 8.68
N VAL A 30 -7.77 -7.45 9.40
CA VAL A 30 -8.51 -6.45 10.18
C VAL A 30 -7.64 -5.90 11.32
N ARG A 31 -6.93 -6.79 12.04
CA ARG A 31 -6.04 -6.38 13.14
C ARG A 31 -4.88 -5.54 12.60
N ALA A 32 -4.24 -5.99 11.54
CA ALA A 32 -3.13 -5.27 10.93
C ALA A 32 -3.56 -3.90 10.35
N LEU A 33 -4.77 -3.79 9.77
CA LEU A 33 -5.33 -2.51 9.33
C LEU A 33 -5.62 -1.57 10.52
N ALA A 34 -6.19 -2.09 11.61
CA ALA A 34 -6.40 -1.30 12.82
C ALA A 34 -5.09 -0.78 13.41
N THR A 35 -4.04 -1.62 13.45
CA THR A 35 -2.69 -1.19 13.85
C THR A 35 -2.15 -0.10 12.92
N LEU A 36 -2.29 -0.26 11.61
CA LEU A 36 -1.83 0.73 10.63
C LEU A 36 -2.53 2.09 10.80
N LEU A 37 -3.83 2.10 11.13
CA LEU A 37 -4.57 3.33 11.41
C LEU A 37 -4.15 3.99 12.73
N ALA A 38 -3.87 3.18 13.76
CA ALA A 38 -3.43 3.68 15.07
C ALA A 38 -1.98 4.18 15.06
N THR A 39 -1.10 3.53 14.31
CA THR A 39 0.31 3.89 14.13
C THR A 39 0.64 3.92 12.63
N PRO A 40 0.38 5.05 11.95
CA PRO A 40 0.62 5.18 10.53
C PRO A 40 2.10 5.03 10.17
N VAL A 41 2.36 4.33 9.07
CA VAL A 41 3.69 4.29 8.44
C VAL A 41 3.73 5.28 7.28
N ASP A 42 4.90 5.83 6.97
CA ASP A 42 5.07 6.79 5.89
C ASP A 42 5.21 6.13 4.50
N GLU A 43 4.26 5.24 4.19
CA GLU A 43 4.10 4.65 2.87
C GLU A 43 2.71 5.01 2.31
N PRO A 44 2.61 5.51 1.07
CA PRO A 44 1.33 5.88 0.47
C PRO A 44 0.57 4.66 -0.09
N GLU A 45 1.28 3.57 -0.39
CA GLU A 45 0.75 2.38 -1.06
C GLU A 45 1.24 1.11 -0.37
N ILE A 46 0.30 0.32 0.16
CA ILE A 46 0.57 -0.87 0.97
C ILE A 46 -0.28 -2.05 0.50
N ALA A 47 0.35 -3.20 0.34
CA ALA A 47 -0.33 -4.49 0.24
C ALA A 47 -0.13 -5.29 1.52
N LEU A 48 -1.23 -5.74 2.12
CA LEU A 48 -1.25 -6.57 3.32
C LEU A 48 -1.48 -8.03 2.93
N ARG A 49 -0.47 -8.87 3.16
CA ARG A 49 -0.47 -10.30 2.82
C ARG A 49 0.05 -11.12 3.99
N GLN A 50 -0.76 -12.06 4.49
CA GLN A 50 -0.36 -12.98 5.56
C GLN A 50 0.22 -12.24 6.78
N GLY A 51 -0.37 -11.10 7.15
CA GLY A 51 0.08 -10.25 8.25
C GLY A 51 1.33 -9.41 7.95
N LYS A 52 1.87 -9.43 6.73
CA LYS A 52 3.03 -8.62 6.32
C LYS A 52 2.57 -7.42 5.51
N LEU A 53 3.17 -6.26 5.81
CA LEU A 53 3.02 -5.04 5.02
C LEU A 53 4.09 -5.03 3.93
N LEU A 54 3.66 -4.89 2.68
CA LEU A 54 4.51 -4.78 1.50
C LEU A 54 4.30 -3.40 0.88
N ALA A 55 5.38 -2.66 0.63
CA ALA A 55 5.32 -1.35 0.02
C ALA A 55 5.49 -1.44 -1.51
N SER A 56 4.72 -0.64 -2.24
CA SER A 56 4.83 -0.54 -3.69
C SER A 56 6.15 0.14 -4.08
N ARG A 57 6.87 -0.41 -5.06
CA ARG A 57 8.12 0.15 -5.60
C ARG A 57 8.17 -0.01 -7.11
N LEU A 58 8.57 1.06 -7.79
CA LEU A 58 8.88 1.02 -9.22
C LEU A 58 10.35 0.64 -9.39
N LEU A 59 10.61 -0.44 -10.11
CA LEU A 59 11.95 -0.92 -10.42
C LEU A 59 12.17 -0.97 -11.94
N PRO A 60 13.41 -0.82 -12.42
CA PRO A 60 13.74 -1.08 -13.82
C PRO A 60 13.35 -2.51 -14.19
N TRP A 61 12.85 -2.69 -15.41
CA TRP A 61 12.55 -4.01 -15.92
C TRP A 61 13.85 -4.82 -16.10
N ALA A 62 14.01 -5.90 -15.34
CA ALA A 62 15.07 -6.86 -15.55
C ALA A 62 14.72 -7.75 -16.75
N ARG A 63 15.58 -7.78 -17.78
CA ARG A 63 15.39 -8.68 -18.94
C ARG A 63 15.30 -10.17 -18.55
N SER A 64 15.83 -10.54 -17.38
CA SER A 64 15.77 -11.88 -16.80
C SER A 64 14.43 -12.20 -16.10
N GLY A 65 13.57 -11.20 -15.87
CA GLY A 65 12.30 -11.37 -15.14
C GLY A 65 12.45 -11.49 -13.61
N HIS A 66 13.67 -11.55 -13.07
CA HIS A 66 13.89 -11.51 -11.62
C HIS A 66 13.97 -10.07 -11.12
N LEU A 67 13.13 -9.74 -10.14
CA LEU A 67 13.24 -8.54 -9.32
C LEU A 67 14.16 -8.89 -8.15
N THR A 68 15.41 -8.44 -8.18
CA THR A 68 16.34 -8.50 -7.04
C THR A 68 16.29 -7.21 -6.24
#